data_AF-A0A087TS09-F1
#
_entry.id   AF-A0A087TS09-F1
#
_cell.length_a   1.000
_cell.length_b   1.000
_cell.length_c   1.000
_cell.angle_alpha   90.00
_cell.angle_beta   90.00
_cell.angle_gamma   90.00
#
_symmetry.space_group_name_H-M   'P 1'
#
loop_
_entity.id
_entity.type
_entity.pdbx_description
1 polymer ?
#
loop_
_entity_poly.entity_id
_entity_poly.type
_entity_poly.pdbx_seq_one_letter_code
_entity_poly.pdbx_strand_id
1 'polypeptide(L)'
;MAGVTAKHATIIQFFVTLIIICGVSGQNEIVNNTETSTDSIASTVSDLPKNISCEVFNNDCKACVENTQCYYCDTDNKCNFHVERIIADGECDIKEVHFWTCKMNLKVMLILIGTLCGIALLVITIFCCYCCCKKRGVKLSKDDLKFARQREERKQIAALKRKERAERTEEIRRKYGLVKDTNPYQRFDA
;
A
#
# COMPACT_ATOMS: atom_id res chain seq x y z
N MET A 1 -7.34 -6.93 -22.50
CA MET A 1 -7.02 -5.93 -21.44
C MET A 1 -7.93 -6.01 -20.21
N ALA A 2 -9.01 -6.81 -20.19
CA ALA A 2 -9.93 -6.92 -19.05
C ALA A 2 -9.42 -7.76 -17.85
N GLY A 3 -8.37 -8.57 -18.03
CA GLY A 3 -7.88 -9.48 -16.97
C GLY A 3 -7.00 -8.82 -15.89
N VAL A 4 -6.47 -7.62 -16.14
CA VAL A 4 -5.57 -6.94 -15.19
C VAL A 4 -6.37 -6.15 -14.15
N THR A 5 -7.45 -5.49 -14.56
CA THR A 5 -8.32 -4.74 -13.62
C THR A 5 -9.00 -5.65 -12.60
N ALA A 6 -9.35 -6.89 -13.00
CA ALA A 6 -9.94 -7.89 -12.10
C ALA A 6 -8.95 -8.38 -11.03
N LYS A 7 -7.70 -8.67 -11.41
CA LYS A 7 -6.64 -9.09 -10.47
C LYS A 7 -6.25 -7.99 -9.48
N HIS A 8 -6.36 -6.72 -9.89
CA HIS A 8 -6.07 -5.57 -9.03
C HIS A 8 -7.19 -5.28 -8.03
N ALA A 9 -8.44 -5.47 -8.43
CA ALA A 9 -9.59 -5.39 -7.53
C ALA A 9 -9.49 -6.49 -6.45
N THR A 10 -9.07 -7.71 -6.80
CA THR A 10 -8.92 -8.80 -5.83
C THR A 10 -7.79 -8.57 -4.83
N ILE A 11 -6.67 -7.96 -5.21
CA ILE A 11 -5.55 -7.68 -4.28
C ILE A 11 -5.93 -6.57 -3.31
N ILE A 12 -6.53 -5.48 -3.79
CA ILE A 12 -7.00 -4.39 -2.92
C ILE A 12 -8.09 -4.90 -1.98
N GLN A 13 -9.04 -5.70 -2.50
CA GLN A 13 -10.05 -6.36 -1.67
C GLN A 13 -9.40 -7.31 -0.66
N PHE A 14 -8.35 -8.06 -1.01
CA PHE A 14 -7.65 -8.96 -0.09
C PHE A 14 -6.92 -8.22 1.04
N PHE A 15 -6.31 -7.07 0.74
CA PHE A 15 -5.70 -6.22 1.76
C PHE A 15 -6.76 -5.56 2.65
N VAL A 16 -7.86 -5.07 2.07
CA VAL A 16 -8.98 -4.50 2.83
C VAL A 16 -9.65 -5.57 3.69
N THR A 17 -9.84 -6.79 3.19
CA THR A 17 -10.39 -7.90 3.96
C THR A 17 -9.42 -8.39 5.02
N LEU A 18 -8.11 -8.44 4.77
CA LEU A 18 -7.10 -8.72 5.82
C LEU A 18 -7.12 -7.66 6.92
N ILE A 19 -7.24 -6.39 6.56
CA ILE A 19 -7.37 -5.30 7.54
C ILE A 19 -8.67 -5.45 8.35
N ILE A 20 -9.79 -5.82 7.71
CA ILE A 20 -11.06 -6.07 8.39
C ILE A 20 -10.96 -7.31 9.29
N ILE A 21 -10.37 -8.41 8.83
CA ILE A 21 -10.23 -9.67 9.59
C ILE A 21 -9.29 -9.50 10.78
N CYS A 22 -8.17 -8.77 10.61
CA CYS A 22 -7.28 -8.40 11.70
C CYS A 22 -7.93 -7.38 12.66
N GLY A 23 -8.73 -6.44 12.14
CA GLY A 23 -9.47 -5.47 12.93
C GLY A 23 -10.58 -6.10 13.78
N VAL A 24 -11.28 -7.11 13.26
CA VAL A 24 -12.32 -7.87 13.98
C VAL A 24 -11.71 -8.74 15.08
N SER A 25 -10.51 -9.27 14.88
CA SER A 25 -9.81 -10.07 15.90
C SER A 25 -9.33 -9.22 17.10
N GLY A 26 -9.20 -7.89 16.92
CA GLY A 26 -8.77 -6.96 17.96
C GLY A 26 -9.88 -6.08 18.56
N GLN A 27 -11.13 -6.20 18.10
CA GLN A 27 -12.26 -5.37 18.59
C GLN A 27 -13.20 -6.10 19.57
N ASN A 28 -13.03 -7.41 19.78
CA ASN A 28 -13.90 -8.16 20.68
C ASN A 28 -13.80 -7.75 22.17
N GLU A 29 -12.89 -6.86 22.55
CA GLU A 29 -12.88 -6.23 23.88
C GLU A 29 -13.32 -4.75 23.90
N ILE A 30 -13.49 -4.06 22.76
CA ILE A 30 -13.69 -2.60 22.74
C ILE A 30 -15.15 -2.19 22.43
N VAL A 31 -16.01 -3.12 22.03
CA VAL A 31 -17.46 -2.83 21.92
C VAL A 31 -18.12 -3.09 23.26
N ASN A 32 -17.96 -2.17 24.22
CA ASN A 32 -18.95 -2.09 25.28
C ASN A 32 -19.17 -0.74 25.94
N ASN A 33 -18.59 0.38 25.49
CA ASN A 33 -19.04 1.70 25.96
C ASN A 33 -18.87 2.79 24.89
N THR A 34 -19.97 2.97 24.16
CA THR A 34 -20.43 4.15 23.42
C THR A 34 -20.08 5.46 24.14
N GLU A 35 -19.63 6.48 23.40
CA GLU A 35 -20.45 7.68 23.13
C GLU A 35 -19.68 8.75 22.35
N THR A 36 -20.32 9.09 21.23
CA THR A 36 -20.19 10.26 20.38
C THR A 36 -20.03 11.56 21.17
N SER A 37 -19.09 12.40 20.75
CA SER A 37 -19.22 13.86 20.80
C SER A 37 -18.25 14.47 19.79
N THR A 38 -18.74 14.67 18.58
CA THR A 38 -18.36 15.81 17.75
C THR A 38 -18.71 17.08 18.51
N ASP A 39 -17.74 17.96 18.74
CA ASP A 39 -17.98 19.37 18.49
C ASP A 39 -16.67 20.15 18.29
N SER A 40 -16.82 21.17 17.47
CA SER A 40 -15.77 21.99 16.87
C SER A 40 -15.54 23.25 17.72
N ILE A 41 -14.38 23.91 17.52
CA ILE A 41 -14.19 25.38 17.42
C ILE A 41 -12.99 25.93 18.23
N ALA A 42 -12.17 26.65 17.46
CA ALA A 42 -11.34 27.82 17.77
C ALA A 42 -10.10 27.74 18.67
N SER A 43 -8.97 28.02 18.02
CA SER A 43 -7.78 28.68 18.53
C SER A 43 -8.12 29.89 19.41
N THR A 44 -7.44 30.04 20.55
CA THR A 44 -7.11 31.34 21.14
C THR A 44 -5.77 31.21 21.86
N VAL A 45 -4.80 32.00 21.40
CA VAL A 45 -3.49 32.22 22.00
C VAL A 45 -3.68 33.13 23.21
N SER A 46 -3.21 32.75 24.39
CA SER A 46 -3.09 33.65 25.55
C SER A 46 -2.06 33.13 26.55
N ASP A 47 -1.23 34.07 26.99
CA ASP A 47 -0.01 34.00 27.80
C ASP A 47 0.05 33.17 29.10
N LEU A 48 1.29 32.78 29.41
CA LEU A 48 1.95 32.27 30.62
C LEU A 48 1.62 33.06 31.92
N PRO A 49 1.79 32.55 33.17
CA PRO A 49 2.07 31.19 33.67
C PRO A 49 0.97 30.71 34.64
N LYS A 50 0.25 29.64 34.30
CA LYS A 50 -0.58 28.98 35.30
C LYS A 50 0.30 27.94 35.98
N ASN A 51 0.72 28.22 37.22
CA ASN A 51 1.16 27.19 38.16
C ASN A 51 -0.04 26.27 38.40
N ILE A 52 -0.32 25.39 37.45
CA ILE A 52 -1.30 24.33 37.58
C ILE A 52 -0.60 23.27 38.41
N SER A 53 -0.87 23.27 39.70
CA SER A 53 -0.54 22.13 40.54
C SER A 53 -1.42 20.96 40.09
N CYS A 54 -0.92 20.16 39.14
CA CYS A 54 -1.54 18.92 38.69
C CYS A 54 -1.91 18.00 39.87
N GLU A 55 -1.17 18.12 40.99
CA GLU A 55 -1.38 17.43 42.26
C GLU A 55 -2.79 17.59 42.87
N VAL A 56 -3.53 18.65 42.51
CA VAL A 56 -4.92 18.85 42.99
C VAL A 56 -5.88 17.81 42.41
N PHE A 57 -5.52 17.21 41.26
CA PHE A 57 -6.33 16.22 40.55
C PHE A 57 -5.84 14.78 40.77
N ASN A 58 -5.10 14.54 41.87
CA ASN A 58 -4.74 13.19 42.28
C ASN A 58 -6.01 12.35 42.48
N ASN A 59 -5.98 11.08 42.05
CA ASN A 59 -7.12 10.15 41.96
C ASN A 59 -8.19 10.47 40.89
N ASP A 60 -8.20 11.65 40.27
CA ASP A 60 -9.17 12.03 39.25
C ASP A 60 -8.54 12.13 37.86
N CYS A 61 -8.46 10.98 37.19
CA CYS A 61 -7.84 10.84 35.88
C CYS A 61 -8.48 11.73 34.79
N LYS A 62 -9.81 11.90 34.78
CA LYS A 62 -10.49 12.77 33.79
C LYS A 62 -10.14 14.25 33.97
N ALA A 63 -10.11 14.73 35.22
CA ALA A 63 -9.81 16.13 35.53
C ALA A 63 -8.31 16.46 35.33
N CYS A 64 -7.42 15.50 35.62
CA CYS A 64 -5.99 15.62 35.37
C CYS A 64 -5.68 15.82 33.88
N VAL A 65 -6.28 14.98 33.04
CA VAL A 65 -5.97 14.87 31.61
C VAL A 65 -6.60 15.98 30.76
N GLU A 66 -7.54 16.74 31.31
CA GLU A 66 -8.10 17.95 30.68
C GLU A 66 -7.04 19.03 30.45
N ASN A 67 -5.98 19.04 31.27
CA ASN A 67 -4.85 19.96 31.11
C ASN A 67 -3.77 19.34 30.22
N THR A 68 -3.38 20.04 29.15
CA THR A 68 -2.37 19.56 28.18
C THR A 68 -0.95 19.44 28.76
N GLN A 69 -0.69 20.04 29.93
CA GLN A 69 0.61 20.05 30.61
C GLN A 69 0.75 18.97 31.71
N CYS A 70 -0.36 18.30 32.07
CA CYS A 70 -0.40 17.26 33.09
C CYS A 70 -0.56 15.88 32.45
N TYR A 71 -0.12 14.83 33.14
CA TYR A 71 -0.41 13.44 32.77
C TYR A 71 -0.78 12.63 34.01
N TYR A 72 -1.63 11.62 33.82
CA TYR A 72 -2.09 10.75 34.89
C TYR A 72 -1.38 9.39 34.83
N CYS A 73 -0.95 8.91 35.99
CA CYS A 73 -0.30 7.61 36.15
C CYS A 73 -1.20 6.68 36.95
N ASP A 74 -1.61 5.56 36.34
CA ASP A 74 -2.56 4.62 36.96
C ASP A 74 -1.91 3.76 38.06
N THR A 75 -0.59 3.49 37.98
CA THR A 75 0.14 2.74 39.02
C THR A 75 0.05 3.42 40.40
N ASP A 76 0.28 4.73 40.42
CA ASP A 76 0.39 5.52 41.66
C ASP A 76 -0.83 6.38 41.95
N ASN A 77 -1.83 6.39 41.07
CA ASN A 77 -3.02 7.25 41.12
C ASN A 77 -2.71 8.75 41.24
N LYS A 78 -1.57 9.18 40.71
CA LYS A 78 -1.05 10.56 40.83
C LYS A 78 -1.06 11.29 39.50
N CYS A 79 -1.31 12.60 39.58
CA CYS A 79 -1.30 13.52 38.46
C CYS A 79 -0.03 14.38 38.51
N ASN A 80 0.88 14.16 37.57
CA ASN A 80 2.20 14.79 37.55
C ASN A 80 2.28 15.91 36.50
N PHE A 81 3.13 16.90 36.78
CA PHE A 81 3.42 18.01 35.87
C PHE A 81 4.59 17.66 34.94
N HIS A 82 4.42 18.01 33.66
CA HIS A 82 5.38 17.90 32.56
C HIS A 82 5.54 16.50 31.95
N VAL A 83 5.08 16.34 30.71
CA VAL A 83 5.15 15.10 29.91
C VAL A 83 6.60 14.65 29.66
N GLU A 84 7.56 15.58 29.63
CA GLU A 84 8.98 15.28 29.40
C GLU A 84 9.61 14.44 30.52
N ARG A 85 9.07 14.50 31.75
CA ARG A 85 9.60 13.70 32.88
C ARG A 85 9.22 12.22 32.83
N ILE A 86 8.25 11.83 32.00
CA ILE A 86 7.87 10.42 31.82
C ILE A 86 9.08 9.58 31.38
N ILE A 87 9.97 10.15 30.57
CA ILE A 87 11.14 9.45 30.01
C ILE A 87 12.34 9.55 30.96
N ALA A 88 12.43 10.61 31.76
CA ALA A 88 13.60 10.90 32.57
C ALA A 88 13.62 10.15 33.91
N ASP A 89 12.48 10.09 34.61
CA ASP A 89 12.47 9.64 36.01
C ASP A 89 11.96 8.21 36.17
N GLY A 90 11.39 7.61 35.11
CA GLY A 90 11.04 6.17 35.08
C GLY A 90 9.99 5.74 36.11
N GLU A 91 9.39 6.66 36.86
CA GLU A 91 8.42 6.36 37.91
C GLU A 91 7.10 5.77 37.40
N CYS A 92 6.79 5.85 36.09
CA CYS A 92 5.56 5.31 35.52
C CYS A 92 5.82 4.57 34.19
N ASP A 93 5.36 3.31 34.06
CA ASP A 93 5.49 2.56 32.81
C ASP A 93 4.62 3.21 31.72
N ILE A 94 5.16 3.34 30.51
CA ILE A 94 4.50 3.93 29.33
C ILE A 94 3.18 3.20 29.00
N LYS A 95 3.01 1.97 29.51
CA LYS A 95 1.78 1.18 29.37
C LYS A 95 0.61 1.69 30.21
N GLU A 96 0.85 2.44 31.28
CA GLU A 96 -0.16 2.82 32.29
C GLU A 96 -0.29 4.35 32.43
N VAL A 97 0.44 5.09 31.61
CA VAL A 97 0.29 6.54 31.48
C VAL A 97 -0.89 6.86 30.58
N HIS A 98 -1.75 7.75 31.08
CA HIS A 98 -2.86 8.33 30.34
C HIS A 98 -2.53 9.78 29.98
N PHE A 99 -2.61 10.06 28.68
CA PHE A 99 -2.42 11.38 28.11
C PHE A 99 -3.60 11.68 27.19
N TRP A 100 -4.17 12.87 27.32
CA TRP A 100 -5.33 13.38 26.57
C TRP A 100 -6.69 12.67 26.79
N THR A 101 -6.72 11.37 27.06
CA THR A 101 -7.93 10.66 27.52
C THR A 101 -7.64 9.66 28.63
N CYS A 102 -8.56 9.50 29.57
CA CYS A 102 -8.44 8.52 30.67
C CYS A 102 -8.83 7.08 30.27
N LYS A 103 -9.68 6.93 29.25
CA LYS A 103 -10.25 5.61 28.91
C LYS A 103 -9.24 4.65 28.28
N MET A 104 -8.22 5.17 27.61
CA MET A 104 -7.27 4.38 26.82
C MET A 104 -5.84 4.74 27.21
N ASN A 105 -4.97 3.73 27.27
CA ASN A 105 -3.56 3.91 27.62
C ASN A 105 -2.78 4.51 26.45
N LEU A 106 -1.68 5.21 26.74
CA LEU A 106 -0.82 5.82 25.71
C LEU A 106 -0.33 4.80 24.67
N LYS A 107 -0.02 3.56 25.09
CA LYS A 107 0.35 2.46 24.18
C LYS A 107 -0.71 2.21 23.11
N VAL A 108 -1.99 2.22 23.47
CA VAL A 108 -3.08 1.95 22.53
C VAL A 108 -3.25 3.12 21.56
N MET A 109 -3.17 4.36 22.06
CA MET A 109 -3.23 5.55 21.22
C MET A 109 -2.10 5.60 20.19
N LEU A 110 -0.87 5.26 20.58
CA LEU A 110 0.27 5.22 19.67
C LEU A 110 0.09 4.18 18.56
N ILE A 111 -0.47 3.01 18.87
CA ILE A 111 -0.77 1.98 17.87
C ILE A 111 -1.86 2.45 16.91
N LEU A 112 -2.92 3.09 17.42
CA LEU A 112 -4.02 3.61 16.58
C LEU A 112 -3.53 4.69 15.61
N ILE A 113 -2.76 5.67 16.10
CA ILE A 113 -2.21 6.73 15.25
C ILE A 113 -1.18 6.15 14.26
N GLY A 114 -0.32 5.25 14.73
CA GLY A 114 0.68 4.59 13.89
C GLY A 114 0.04 3.78 12.76
N THR A 115 -1.03 3.05 13.03
CA THR A 115 -1.76 2.26 12.01
C THR A 115 -2.50 3.16 11.02
N LEU A 116 -3.17 4.23 11.47
CA LEU A 116 -3.82 5.19 10.57
C LEU A 116 -2.82 5.87 9.64
N CYS A 117 -1.70 6.36 10.18
CA CYS A 117 -0.62 6.97 9.38
C CYS A 117 0.02 5.96 8.43
N GLY A 118 0.30 4.75 8.92
CA GLY A 118 0.89 3.68 8.10
C GLY A 118 0.00 3.29 6.93
N ILE A 119 -1.30 3.11 7.16
CA ILE A 119 -2.27 2.80 6.10
C ILE A 119 -2.39 3.97 5.11
N ALA A 120 -2.45 5.22 5.60
CA ALA A 120 -2.51 6.39 4.74
C ALA A 120 -1.29 6.48 3.81
N LEU A 121 -0.08 6.27 4.33
CA LEU A 121 1.15 6.24 3.54
C LEU A 121 1.16 5.09 2.53
N LEU A 122 0.69 3.89 2.90
CA LEU A 122 0.59 2.76 1.98
C LEU A 122 -0.39 3.06 0.85
N VAL A 123 -1.57 3.62 1.14
CA VAL A 123 -2.55 4.00 0.11
C VAL A 123 -1.98 5.06 -0.83
N ILE A 124 -1.31 6.09 -0.30
CA ILE A 124 -0.71 7.16 -1.10
C ILE A 124 0.42 6.63 -1.98
N THR A 125 1.31 5.80 -1.45
CA THR A 125 2.43 5.22 -2.21
C THR A 125 1.93 4.31 -3.33
N ILE A 126 0.96 3.43 -3.04
CA ILE A 126 0.25 2.60 -4.02
C ILE A 126 -0.37 3.50 -5.10
N PHE A 127 -1.19 4.47 -4.72
CA PHE A 127 -1.85 5.38 -5.67
C PHE A 127 -0.84 6.16 -6.53
N CYS A 128 0.20 6.70 -5.93
CA CYS A 128 1.26 7.43 -6.62
C CYS A 128 2.04 6.53 -7.59
N CYS A 129 2.41 5.31 -7.16
CA CYS A 129 3.04 4.32 -8.02
C CYS A 129 2.13 3.93 -9.18
N TYR A 130 0.83 3.70 -8.98
CA TYR A 130 -0.08 3.37 -10.08
C TYR A 130 -0.33 4.54 -11.03
N CYS A 131 -0.52 5.76 -10.53
CA CYS A 131 -0.73 6.96 -11.34
C CYS A 131 0.53 7.35 -12.14
N CYS A 132 1.71 7.24 -11.53
CA CYS A 132 2.99 7.59 -12.17
C CYS A 132 3.51 6.45 -13.08
N CYS A 133 3.37 5.19 -12.69
CA CYS A 133 3.77 4.05 -13.53
C CYS A 133 2.80 3.84 -14.71
N LYS A 134 1.51 4.19 -14.60
CA LYS A 134 0.60 4.17 -15.76
C LYS A 134 1.01 5.15 -16.86
N LYS A 135 1.54 6.33 -16.50
CA LYS A 135 2.09 7.29 -17.47
C LYS A 135 3.41 6.78 -18.11
N ARG A 136 4.20 5.98 -17.40
CA ARG A 136 5.41 5.32 -17.94
C ARG A 136 5.09 4.07 -18.77
N GLY A 137 4.05 3.32 -18.44
CA GLY A 137 3.61 2.11 -19.15
C GLY A 137 3.11 2.38 -20.57
N VAL A 138 2.62 3.58 -20.87
CA VAL A 138 2.30 3.99 -22.25
C VAL A 138 3.56 3.98 -23.12
N LYS A 139 4.75 4.30 -22.59
CA LYS A 139 6.01 4.21 -23.35
C LYS A 139 6.42 2.75 -23.57
N LEU A 140 6.37 1.91 -22.53
CA LEU A 140 6.66 0.47 -22.64
C LEU A 140 5.75 -0.21 -23.67
N SER A 141 4.44 0.04 -23.61
CA SER A 141 3.48 -0.52 -24.57
C SER A 141 3.70 -0.05 -26.01
N LYS A 142 4.13 1.21 -26.22
CA LYS A 142 4.48 1.72 -27.55
C LYS A 142 5.71 1.04 -28.12
N ASP A 143 6.71 0.75 -27.29
CA ASP A 143 7.94 0.10 -27.74
C ASP A 143 7.69 -1.39 -28.04
N ASP A 144 6.88 -2.08 -27.23
CA ASP A 144 6.43 -3.46 -27.51
C ASP A 144 5.70 -3.57 -28.86
N LEU A 145 4.81 -2.61 -29.16
CA LEU A 145 4.12 -2.51 -30.45
C LEU A 145 5.09 -2.31 -31.64
N LYS A 146 6.15 -1.51 -31.46
CA LYS A 146 7.19 -1.34 -32.50
C LYS A 146 7.97 -2.63 -32.71
N PHE A 147 8.37 -3.31 -31.64
CA PHE A 147 9.10 -4.58 -31.73
C PHE A 147 8.25 -5.68 -32.41
N ALA A 148 6.94 -5.72 -32.14
CA ALA A 148 6.03 -6.63 -32.81
C ALA A 148 6.00 -6.39 -34.33
N ARG A 149 5.84 -5.13 -34.76
CA ARG A 149 5.84 -4.76 -36.19
C ARG A 149 7.15 -5.12 -36.89
N GLN A 150 8.29 -4.77 -36.28
CA GLN A 150 9.61 -5.10 -36.85
C GLN A 150 9.83 -6.62 -36.98
N ARG A 151 9.30 -7.41 -36.05
CA ARG A 151 9.40 -8.88 -36.12
C ARG A 151 8.62 -9.43 -37.31
N GLU A 152 7.45 -8.87 -37.60
CA GLU A 152 6.64 -9.24 -38.77
C GLU A 152 7.32 -8.85 -40.08
N GLU A 153 7.86 -7.64 -40.18
CA GLU A 153 8.62 -7.19 -41.34
C GLU A 153 9.83 -8.11 -41.62
N ARG A 154 10.59 -8.47 -40.57
CA ARG A 154 11.71 -9.41 -40.70
C ARG A 154 11.25 -10.80 -41.17
N LYS A 155 10.12 -11.29 -40.68
CA LYS A 155 9.53 -12.57 -41.12
C LYS A 155 9.13 -12.51 -42.59
N GLN A 156 8.50 -11.42 -43.02
CA GLN A 156 8.10 -11.22 -44.42
C GLN A 156 9.32 -11.18 -45.33
N ILE A 157 10.35 -10.40 -44.99
CA ILE A 157 11.60 -10.32 -45.77
C ILE A 157 12.28 -11.70 -45.84
N ALA A 158 12.33 -12.45 -44.73
CA ALA A 158 12.90 -13.79 -44.73
C ALA A 158 12.11 -14.76 -45.62
N ALA A 159 10.78 -14.68 -45.61
CA ALA A 159 9.91 -15.48 -46.47
C ALA A 159 10.10 -15.13 -47.96
N LEU A 160 10.21 -13.84 -48.30
CA LEU A 160 10.51 -13.39 -49.67
C LEU A 160 11.85 -13.93 -50.15
N LYS A 161 12.93 -13.78 -49.35
CA LYS A 161 14.26 -14.34 -49.66
C LYS A 161 14.26 -15.86 -49.78
N ARG A 162 13.36 -16.56 -49.07
CA ARG A 162 13.21 -18.02 -49.16
C ARG A 162 12.51 -18.42 -50.46
N LYS A 163 11.47 -17.68 -50.87
CA LYS A 163 10.80 -17.88 -52.15
C LYS A 163 11.73 -17.62 -53.33
N GLU A 164 12.46 -16.50 -53.31
CA GLU A 164 13.44 -16.18 -54.38
C GLU A 164 14.50 -17.28 -54.53
N ARG A 165 15.04 -17.79 -53.41
CA ARG A 165 15.99 -18.91 -53.43
C ARG A 165 15.39 -20.20 -53.97
N ALA A 166 14.14 -20.50 -53.61
CA ALA A 166 13.43 -21.68 -54.12
C ALA A 166 13.20 -21.57 -55.64
N GLU A 167 12.74 -20.42 -56.11
CA GLU A 167 12.48 -20.15 -57.53
C GLU A 167 13.76 -20.26 -58.37
N ARG A 168 14.86 -19.62 -57.93
CA ARG A 168 16.18 -19.77 -58.58
C ARG A 168 16.62 -21.24 -58.67
N THR A 169 16.37 -22.01 -57.61
CA THR A 169 16.74 -23.43 -57.55
C THR A 169 15.87 -24.25 -58.51
N GLU A 170 14.58 -23.94 -58.61
CA GLU A 170 13.64 -24.59 -59.53
C GLU A 170 13.93 -24.24 -60.99
N GLU A 171 14.31 -22.99 -61.28
CA GLU A 171 14.72 -22.56 -62.61
C GLU A 171 15.96 -23.34 -63.10
N ILE A 172 16.97 -23.50 -62.23
CA ILE A 172 18.14 -24.35 -62.54
C ILE A 172 17.71 -25.79 -62.78
N ARG A 173 16.87 -26.36 -61.92
CA ARG A 173 16.36 -27.74 -62.07
C ARG A 173 15.64 -27.92 -63.42
N ARG A 174 14.84 -26.94 -63.84
CA ARG A 174 14.15 -26.93 -65.14
C ARG A 174 15.11 -26.83 -66.32
N LYS A 175 16.13 -25.97 -66.24
CA LYS A 175 17.14 -25.78 -67.29
C LYS A 175 17.91 -27.06 -67.63
N TYR A 176 18.18 -27.91 -66.63
CA TYR A 176 18.92 -29.16 -66.79
C TYR A 176 18.02 -30.41 -66.92
N GLY A 177 16.71 -30.24 -67.16
CA GLY A 177 15.77 -31.36 -67.33
C GLY A 177 15.61 -32.23 -66.08
N LEU A 178 16.00 -31.72 -64.91
CA LEU A 178 15.98 -32.44 -63.63
C LEU A 178 14.64 -32.25 -62.88
N VAL A 179 13.60 -31.82 -63.58
CA VAL A 179 12.23 -31.76 -63.06
C VAL A 179 11.60 -33.12 -63.37
N LYS A 180 11.63 -34.05 -62.41
CA LYS A 180 10.80 -35.27 -62.49
C LYS A 180 9.36 -34.85 -62.26
N ASP A 181 8.47 -35.07 -63.22
CA ASP A 181 7.02 -34.80 -63.12
C ASP A 181 6.30 -35.62 -62.04
N THR A 182 7.01 -36.49 -61.31
CA THR A 182 6.51 -37.19 -60.13
C THR A 182 7.60 -37.20 -59.07
N ASN A 183 7.33 -36.62 -57.91
CA ASN A 183 8.19 -36.75 -56.73
C ASN A 183 7.80 -38.05 -56.00
N PRO A 184 8.63 -39.13 -56.05
CA PRO A 184 8.25 -40.43 -55.50
C PRO A 184 8.35 -40.52 -53.97
N TYR A 185 8.68 -39.44 -53.27
CA TYR A 185 8.83 -39.46 -51.82
C TYR A 185 7.68 -38.68 -51.14
N GLN A 186 6.57 -39.38 -50.89
CA GLN A 186 5.62 -38.94 -49.87
C GLN A 186 6.27 -39.17 -48.51
N ARG A 187 6.57 -38.08 -47.81
CA ARG A 187 7.03 -38.15 -46.42
C ARG A 187 5.86 -38.70 -45.60
N PHE A 188 6.02 -39.91 -45.07
CA PHE A 188 5.07 -40.47 -44.11
C PHE A 188 5.23 -39.68 -42.80
N ASP A 189 4.26 -38.82 -42.52
CA ASP A 189 4.16 -38.14 -41.23
C ASP A 189 3.62 -39.16 -40.20
N ALA A 190 4.28 -39.26 -39.05
CA ALA A 190 3.94 -40.14 -37.92
C ALA A 190 3.34 -39.34 -36.75
#